data_AF-A0A7Z9Y1S8-F1
#
_entry.id   AF-A0A7Z9Y1S8-F1
#
_cell.length_a   1.000
_cell.length_b   1.000
_cell.length_c   1.000
_cell.angle_alpha   90.00
_cell.angle_beta   90.00
_cell.angle_gamma   90.00
#
_symmetry.space_group_name_H-M   'P 1'
#
loop_
_entity.id
_entity.type
_entity.pdbx_description
1 polymer ?
#
loop_
_entity_poly.entity_id
_entity_poly.type
_entity_poly.pdbx_seq_one_letter_code
_entity_poly.pdbx_strand_id
1 'polypeptide(L)'
;MLFKDHLVLIRGGGDLATGVVYRLHQTGFPVIVTELARPLVVRRKVAVATAVLEGHIQIENLHAQSAHTPEEALKLAYTNTIPVLISPQLPNYPITQLPILI
;
A
#
# COMPACT_ATOMS: atom_id res chain seq x y z
N MET A 1 7.28 11.05 -9.12
CA MET A 1 7.37 9.59 -9.30
C MET A 1 8.15 9.28 -10.57
N LEU A 2 9.18 8.44 -10.50
CA LEU A 2 10.05 8.07 -11.63
C LEU A 2 9.45 6.93 -12.47
N PHE A 3 8.70 6.02 -11.85
CA PHE A 3 8.15 4.82 -12.48
C PHE A 3 6.60 4.85 -12.50
N LYS A 4 6.02 5.99 -12.87
CA LYS A 4 4.56 6.24 -12.79
C LYS A 4 3.68 5.22 -13.53
N ASP A 5 4.20 4.62 -14.61
CA ASP A 5 3.44 3.66 -15.44
C ASP A 5 3.56 2.22 -14.92
N HIS A 6 4.28 2.00 -13.80
CA HIS A 6 4.51 0.70 -13.19
C HIS A 6 3.95 0.68 -11.76
N LEU A 7 2.62 0.51 -11.65
CA LEU A 7 1.98 0.33 -10.35
C LEU A 7 2.46 -0.95 -9.68
N VAL A 8 2.80 -0.87 -8.39
CA VAL A 8 3.15 -2.06 -7.59
C VAL A 8 2.02 -2.36 -6.63
N LEU A 9 1.56 -3.60 -6.63
CA LEU A 9 0.58 -4.10 -5.66
C LEU A 9 1.31 -5.03 -4.67
N ILE A 10 1.21 -4.73 -3.38
CA ILE A 10 1.85 -5.52 -2.33
C ILE A 10 0.77 -6.15 -1.47
N ARG A 11 0.85 -7.47 -1.28
CA ARG A 11 -0.12 -8.18 -0.46
C ARG A 11 0.38 -8.30 1.00
N GLY A 12 -0.35 -7.65 1.91
CA GLY A 12 -0.03 -7.58 3.33
C GLY A 12 0.85 -6.38 3.66
N GLY A 13 0.55 -5.71 4.77
CA GLY A 13 1.21 -4.48 5.21
C GLY A 13 2.07 -4.63 6.47
N GLY A 14 2.62 -5.82 6.71
CA GLY A 14 3.48 -6.12 7.87
C GLY A 14 4.81 -5.36 7.89
N ASP A 15 5.66 -5.63 8.88
CA ASP A 15 6.96 -4.96 9.05
C ASP A 15 7.95 -5.20 7.89
N LEU A 16 8.05 -6.44 7.40
CA LEU A 16 8.87 -6.77 6.22
C LEU A 16 8.33 -6.11 4.95
N ALA A 17 7.01 -6.17 4.73
CA ALA A 17 6.36 -5.52 3.59
C ALA A 17 6.54 -4.00 3.63
N THR A 18 6.55 -3.40 4.82
CA THR A 18 6.78 -1.96 5.00
C THR A 18 8.17 -1.54 4.52
N GLY A 19 9.20 -2.38 4.72
CA GLY A 19 10.51 -2.15 4.14
C GLY A 19 10.50 -2.15 2.60
N VAL A 20 9.74 -3.05 1.98
CA VAL A 20 9.55 -3.11 0.52
C VAL A 20 8.82 -1.86 0.01
N VAL A 21 7.69 -1.52 0.65
CA VAL A 21 6.91 -0.30 0.38
C VAL A 21 7.81 0.93 0.40
N TYR A 22 8.61 1.08 1.48
CA TYR A 22 9.51 2.20 1.65
C TYR A 22 10.50 2.32 0.49
N ARG A 23 11.17 1.22 0.12
CA ARG A 23 12.18 1.24 -0.96
C ARG A 23 11.56 1.59 -2.30
N LEU A 24 10.38 1.05 -2.62
CA LEU A 24 9.71 1.32 -3.89
C LEU A 24 9.18 2.75 -3.97
N HIS A 25 8.56 3.24 -2.90
CA HIS A 25 8.06 4.62 -2.82
C HIS A 25 9.20 5.63 -2.96
N GLN A 26 10.30 5.44 -2.22
CA GLN A 26 11.48 6.33 -2.32
C GLN A 26 12.14 6.29 -3.70
N THR A 27 12.03 5.15 -4.40
CA THR A 27 12.51 5.01 -5.79
C THR A 27 11.54 5.64 -6.81
N GLY A 28 10.33 5.99 -6.39
CA GLY A 28 9.34 6.69 -7.18
C GLY A 28 8.37 5.79 -7.95
N PHE A 29 8.16 4.56 -7.49
CA PHE A 29 7.04 3.72 -7.93
C PHE A 29 5.74 4.14 -7.23
N PRO A 30 4.59 4.17 -7.93
CA PRO A 30 3.29 4.16 -7.29
C PRO A 30 3.06 2.78 -6.63
N VAL A 31 2.62 2.77 -5.38
CA VAL A 31 2.47 1.55 -4.57
C VAL A 31 1.08 1.51 -3.95
N ILE A 32 0.41 0.36 -4.02
CA ILE A 32 -0.79 0.04 -3.25
C ILE A 32 -0.51 -1.18 -2.39
N VAL A 33 -0.90 -1.13 -1.13
CA VAL A 33 -0.86 -2.29 -0.23
C VAL A 33 -2.28 -2.81 -0.06
N THR A 34 -2.49 -4.11 -0.18
CA THR A 34 -3.78 -4.75 0.17
C THR A 34 -3.67 -5.41 1.53
N GLU A 35 -4.68 -5.27 2.38
CA GLU A 35 -4.68 -5.86 3.72
C GLU A 35 -6.08 -6.32 4.14
N LEU A 36 -6.15 -7.25 5.10
CA LEU A 36 -7.39 -7.68 5.71
C LEU A 36 -8.02 -6.54 6.52
N ALA A 37 -9.35 -6.52 6.62
CA ALA A 37 -10.08 -5.56 7.48
C ALA A 37 -9.67 -5.64 8.96
N ARG A 38 -9.11 -6.78 9.37
CA ARG A 38 -8.50 -7.00 10.69
C ARG A 38 -7.08 -7.55 10.48
N PRO A 39 -6.08 -6.69 10.29
CA PRO A 39 -4.72 -7.13 10.04
C PRO A 39 -4.16 -7.90 11.24
N LEU A 40 -3.37 -8.94 10.99
CA LEU A 40 -2.71 -9.76 12.02
C LEU A 40 -1.36 -9.17 12.48
N VAL A 41 -1.18 -7.87 12.28
CA VAL A 41 0.08 -7.18 12.53
C VAL A 41 0.41 -7.14 14.03
N VAL A 42 1.57 -7.70 14.37
CA VAL A 42 2.10 -7.66 15.74
C VAL A 42 2.85 -6.34 15.98
N ARG A 43 3.76 -5.96 15.08
CA ARG A 43 4.58 -4.75 15.20
C ARG A 43 3.92 -3.51 14.59
N ARG A 44 2.87 -3.00 15.24
CA ARG A 44 2.01 -1.91 14.70
C ARG A 44 2.76 -0.61 14.39
N LYS A 45 3.72 -0.21 15.21
CA LYS A 45 4.42 1.09 15.05
C LYS A 45 5.29 1.21 13.80
N VAL A 46 5.56 0.10 13.11
CA VAL A 46 6.46 0.04 11.95
C VAL A 46 5.82 -0.67 10.76
N ALA A 47 4.49 -0.81 10.78
CA ALA A 47 3.76 -1.56 9.78
C ALA A 47 2.64 -0.72 9.18
N VAL A 48 2.64 -0.57 7.86
CA VAL A 48 1.61 0.20 7.14
C VAL A 48 0.22 -0.40 7.31
N ALA A 49 0.10 -1.70 7.61
CA ALA A 49 -1.17 -2.35 7.96
C ALA A 49 -1.91 -1.66 9.12
N THR A 50 -1.20 -0.94 10.00
CA THR A 50 -1.82 -0.16 11.08
C THR A 50 -2.78 0.91 10.57
N ALA A 51 -2.56 1.44 9.36
CA ALA A 51 -3.49 2.39 8.74
C ALA A 51 -4.91 1.83 8.60
N VAL A 52 -5.09 0.51 8.44
CA VAL A 52 -6.42 -0.12 8.42
C VAL A 52 -7.16 0.07 9.75
N LEU A 53 -6.44 0.05 10.87
CA LEU A 53 -7.01 0.14 12.21
C LEU A 53 -7.15 1.60 12.68
N GLU A 54 -6.21 2.46 12.31
CA GLU A 54 -6.07 3.83 12.83
C GLU A 54 -6.42 4.90 11.78
N GLY A 55 -6.84 4.49 10.57
CA GLY A 55 -7.12 5.34 9.42
C GLY A 55 -5.86 5.81 8.67
N HIS A 56 -4.75 5.96 9.38
CA HIS A 56 -3.45 6.34 8.82
C HIS A 56 -2.30 5.95 9.76
N ILE A 57 -1.07 5.98 9.26
CA ILE A 57 0.14 5.90 10.08
C ILE A 57 1.28 6.69 9.40
N GLN A 58 2.08 7.36 10.22
CA GLN A 58 3.36 7.96 9.81
C GLN A 58 4.50 7.08 10.32
N ILE A 59 5.33 6.57 9.41
CA ILE A 59 6.54 5.80 9.73
C ILE A 59 7.72 6.55 9.11
N GLU A 60 8.47 7.27 9.94
CA GLU A 60 9.50 8.21 9.48
C GLU A 60 8.93 9.23 8.47
N ASN A 61 9.35 9.18 7.21
CA ASN A 61 8.83 10.01 6.12
C ASN A 61 7.77 9.29 5.25
N LEU A 62 7.43 8.04 5.56
CA LEU A 62 6.41 7.27 4.87
C LEU A 62 5.03 7.53 5.52
N HIS A 63 4.13 8.15 4.76
CA HIS A 63 2.74 8.34 5.16
C HIS A 63 1.87 7.26 4.52
N ALA A 64 1.15 6.47 5.31
CA ALA A 64 0.21 5.46 4.82
C ALA A 64 -1.21 5.75 5.30
N GLN A 65 -2.21 5.51 4.45
CA GLN A 65 -3.61 5.83 4.72
C GLN A 65 -4.52 4.69 4.28
N SER A 66 -5.54 4.36 5.07
CA SER A 66 -6.55 3.37 4.67
C SER A 66 -7.33 3.85 3.46
N ALA A 67 -7.54 2.96 2.50
CA ALA A 67 -8.44 3.15 1.37
C ALA A 67 -9.56 2.11 1.42
N HIS A 68 -10.77 2.52 1.09
CA HIS A 68 -11.96 1.67 1.12
C HIS A 68 -12.41 1.21 -0.27
N THR A 69 -11.94 1.87 -1.33
CA THR A 69 -12.20 1.44 -2.71
C THR A 69 -10.93 1.42 -3.57
N PRO A 70 -10.89 0.58 -4.63
CA PRO A 70 -9.79 0.57 -5.58
C PRO A 70 -9.51 1.95 -6.23
N GLU A 71 -10.56 2.73 -6.50
CA GLU A 71 -10.43 4.06 -7.10
C GLU A 71 -9.79 5.07 -6.15
N GLU A 72 -10.14 5.00 -4.86
CA GLU A 72 -9.49 5.79 -3.82
C GLU A 72 -8.01 5.41 -3.68
N ALA A 73 -7.74 4.10 -3.63
CA ALA A 73 -6.38 3.59 -3.58
C ALA A 73 -5.55 4.08 -4.79
N LEU A 74 -6.10 4.03 -6.01
CA LEU A 74 -5.43 4.56 -7.19
C LEU A 74 -5.10 6.04 -7.05
N LYS A 75 -6.08 6.87 -6.67
CA LYS A 75 -5.86 8.31 -6.53
C LYS A 75 -4.74 8.60 -5.55
N LEU A 76 -4.73 7.92 -4.40
CA LEU A 76 -3.69 8.07 -3.38
C LEU A 76 -2.32 7.56 -3.85
N ALA A 77 -2.27 6.44 -4.58
CA ALA A 77 -1.02 5.84 -5.06
C ALA A 77 -0.21 6.74 -5.99
N TYR A 78 -0.82 7.76 -6.59
CA TYR A 78 -0.16 8.75 -7.44
C TYR A 78 0.18 10.06 -6.69
N THR A 79 0.09 10.04 -5.36
CA THR A 79 0.52 11.13 -4.46
C THR A 79 1.75 10.70 -3.65
N ASN A 80 2.04 11.42 -2.54
CA ASN A 80 3.11 11.06 -1.61
C ASN A 80 2.58 10.23 -0.41
N THR A 81 1.48 9.52 -0.60
CA THR A 81 0.80 8.70 0.41
C THR A 81 0.70 7.26 -0.08
N ILE A 82 0.92 6.29 0.82
CA ILE A 82 0.75 4.87 0.55
C ILE A 82 -0.69 4.46 0.90
N PRO A 83 -1.55 4.17 -0.08
CA PRO A 83 -2.85 3.59 0.19
C PRO A 83 -2.73 2.14 0.69
N VAL A 84 -3.48 1.85 1.75
CA VAL A 84 -3.69 0.52 2.29
C VAL A 84 -5.15 0.13 2.05
N LEU A 85 -5.39 -0.56 0.94
CA LEU A 85 -6.70 -1.00 0.50
C LEU A 85 -7.17 -2.20 1.33
N ILE A 86 -8.31 -2.05 1.99
CA ILE A 86 -8.96 -3.17 2.68
C ILE A 86 -9.53 -4.13 1.63
N SER A 87 -8.92 -5.30 1.48
CA SER A 87 -9.34 -6.28 0.49
C SER A 87 -9.06 -7.72 0.96
N PRO A 88 -10.09 -8.57 1.12
CA PRO A 88 -9.91 -9.97 1.52
C PRO A 88 -9.31 -10.85 0.41
N GLN A 89 -9.46 -10.44 -0.85
CA GLN A 89 -8.82 -11.06 -2.01
C GLN A 89 -8.01 -10.03 -2.78
N LEU A 90 -7.13 -10.47 -3.70
CA LEU A 90 -6.52 -9.55 -4.64
C LEU A 90 -7.62 -8.93 -5.52
N PRO A 91 -7.68 -7.59 -5.65
CA PRO A 91 -8.63 -6.95 -6.55
C PRO A 91 -8.41 -7.42 -7.99
N ASN A 92 -9.48 -7.64 -8.75
CA ASN A 92 -9.39 -7.88 -10.19
C ASN A 92 -8.98 -6.58 -10.88
N TYR A 93 -7.67 -6.38 -11.05
CA TYR A 93 -7.13 -5.35 -11.94
C TYR A 93 -7.11 -5.87 -13.38
N PRO A 94 -7.49 -5.05 -14.38
CA PRO A 94 -7.30 -5.43 -15.77
C PRO A 94 -5.82 -5.68 -16.03
N ILE A 95 -5.49 -6.95 -16.30
CA ILE A 95 -4.15 -7.52 -16.48
C ILE A 95 -3.37 -6.82 -17.62
N THR A 96 -4.04 -6.01 -18.44
CA THR A 96 -3.45 -5.20 -19.51
C THR A 96 -2.49 -4.10 -19.01
N GLN A 97 -2.46 -3.81 -17.71
CA GLN A 97 -1.46 -2.95 -17.05
C GLN A 97 -0.87 -3.72 -15.87
N LEU A 98 -0.05 -4.74 -16.13
CA LEU A 98 0.49 -5.66 -15.12
C LEU A 98 1.09 -4.90 -13.93
N PRO A 99 0.41 -4.82 -12.76
CA PRO A 99 1.07 -4.32 -11.58
C PRO A 99 2.13 -5.34 -11.18
N ILE A 100 3.31 -4.87 -10.77
CA ILE A 100 4.29 -5.78 -10.18
C ILE A 100 3.67 -6.27 -8.86
N LEU A 101 3.36 -7.57 -8.79
CA LEU A 101 2.83 -8.18 -7.58
C LEU A 101 3.99 -8.69 -6.73
N ILE A 102 4.08 -8.23 -5.48
CA ILE A 102 5.06 -8.67 -4.49
C ILE A 102 4.35 -9.34 -3.32
#